data_AF-A0A816BGB4-F1
#
_entry.id   AF-A0A816BGB4-F1
#
_cell.length_a   1.000
_cell.length_b   1.000
_cell.length_c   1.000
_cell.angle_alpha   90.00
_cell.angle_beta   90.00
_cell.angle_gamma   90.00
#
_symmetry.space_group_name_H-M   'P 1'
#
loop_
_entity.id
_entity.type
_entity.pdbx_description
1 polymer ?
#
loop_
_entity_poly.entity_id
_entity_poly.type
_entity_poly.pdbx_seq_one_letter_code
_entity_poly.pdbx_strand_id
1 'polypeptide(L)'
;MTLATTEFTDELILAVDQVCSPLYAQTFEKIAKEQPSSVPTAENVMIQHYPNQITWYNGSRRPEIVERIRRAQLKWFNSWLSEHNTGQPPYVKWSWIMKNMLLHVTNLLFRIDLGDIITTDEQRNDCRQIADTIKRILVSVSKSNPVTIDPDGLPLVQILLQILFYFTVDVELIIYLKSLQLVALLNVLLQTSNNDDEIHLHAYRILAIVMAEADIKQLQNSSRIATVFIKFITDTIDQGVRSEGRLHNSLRSLKALTQHDQIREELIKQKGDSLFLRCALEDKFNPLQAKLPALEILLALTFNKDFAATLKDNTTFINHVRTLASSSQQELQLVATALIWKLEKEPEAAVQIVQEQTSLISSPTIAKKQYDIMISYSHNDKELCHRILNVLEKDQLRVWIDSRLMHGATFDAMAKAIENAEFVVMCMSDAYKQSAFCEMEASYAVKRRCHIIPLVMTANYKADGWLGVLTSALIHVDFPKLGFDKAYQELKKQIALFRMNDSNSTRVKHDSISLTDIVPKTIPTVEKKNEPRPVVEYPHCVDMWTKDHVKSFLLDKELDILIPAFEGMNGRLLHKVYNMCQTNEHAMFSSLKEEIAKSQLTTALSLKDYLIFLDEIKVYIPCKAGDQLNPTSAICNLM
;
A
#
# COMPACT_ATOMS: atom_id res chain seq x y z
N MET A 1 8.43 32.58 20.74
CA MET A 1 8.21 31.87 19.46
C MET A 1 8.24 32.92 18.37
N THR A 2 9.29 32.93 17.55
CA THR A 2 9.48 33.91 16.47
C THR A 2 8.55 33.54 15.31
N LEU A 3 7.76 34.50 14.83
CA LEU A 3 7.00 34.38 13.58
C LEU A 3 8.01 34.20 12.43
N ALA A 4 7.65 33.42 11.41
CA ALA A 4 8.51 33.26 10.22
C ALA A 4 8.80 34.63 9.59
N THR A 5 10.07 34.94 9.37
CA THR A 5 10.52 36.22 8.83
C THR A 5 10.91 36.08 7.37
N THR A 6 10.44 37.01 6.53
CA THR A 6 10.82 37.12 5.12
C THR A 6 11.95 38.11 4.88
N GLU A 7 12.19 39.02 5.84
CA GLU A 7 13.21 40.05 5.77
C GLU A 7 14.61 39.46 6.00
N PHE A 8 15.55 39.83 5.13
CA PHE A 8 16.94 39.44 5.24
C PHE A 8 17.73 40.53 5.97
N THR A 9 17.89 40.38 7.28
CA THR A 9 18.47 41.38 8.19
C THR A 9 19.96 41.15 8.46
N ASP A 10 20.66 42.16 8.96
CA ASP A 10 22.06 42.05 9.40
C ASP A 10 22.25 40.99 10.51
N GLU A 11 21.24 40.83 11.37
CA GLU A 11 21.22 39.80 12.41
C GLU A 11 21.19 38.39 11.80
N LEU A 12 20.42 38.20 10.72
CA LEU A 12 20.38 36.92 10.01
C LEU A 12 21.69 36.64 9.26
N ILE A 13 22.32 37.67 8.69
CA ILE A 13 23.67 37.55 8.08
C ILE A 13 24.66 37.05 9.14
N LEU A 14 24.68 37.70 10.30
CA LEU A 14 25.53 37.31 11.43
C LEU A 14 25.24 35.86 11.85
N ALA A 15 23.96 35.48 11.99
CA ALA A 15 23.58 34.13 12.35
C ALA A 15 24.14 33.08 11.36
N VAL A 16 24.00 33.34 10.05
CA VAL A 16 24.51 32.46 8.99
C VAL A 16 26.03 32.37 9.04
N ASP A 17 26.73 33.50 9.21
CA ASP A 17 28.18 33.53 9.31
C ASP A 17 28.69 32.74 10.52
N GLN A 18 28.03 32.89 11.68
CA GLN A 18 28.37 32.16 12.90
C GLN A 18 28.13 30.65 12.73
N VAL A 19 26.98 30.23 12.18
CA VAL A 19 26.68 28.82 11.92
C VAL A 19 27.61 28.20 10.88
N CYS A 20 28.08 28.95 9.88
CA CYS A 20 29.05 28.46 8.90
C CYS A 20 30.49 28.44 9.42
N SER A 21 30.75 28.99 10.62
CA SER A 21 32.09 29.06 11.17
C SER A 21 32.55 27.72 11.79
N PRO A 22 33.87 27.46 11.87
CA PRO A 22 34.41 26.34 12.64
C PRO A 22 34.05 26.40 14.14
N LEU A 23 33.82 27.60 14.68
CA LEU A 23 33.46 27.80 16.08
C LEU A 23 32.11 27.16 16.42
N TYR A 24 31.16 27.13 15.48
CA TYR A 24 29.88 26.45 15.67
C TYR A 24 30.09 24.95 15.93
N ALA A 25 30.83 24.28 15.06
CA ALA A 25 31.16 22.86 15.18
C ALA A 25 31.92 22.55 16.50
N GLN A 26 32.92 23.35 16.84
CA GLN A 26 33.68 23.21 18.09
C GLN A 26 32.81 23.40 19.34
N THR A 27 31.91 24.39 19.32
CA THR A 27 30.96 24.63 20.42
C THR A 27 29.99 23.46 20.56
N PHE A 28 29.49 22.95 19.42
CA PHE A 28 28.62 21.78 19.41
C PHE A 28 29.32 20.55 20.01
N GLU A 29 30.52 20.22 19.55
CA GLU A 29 31.30 19.09 20.05
C GLU A 29 31.63 19.22 21.55
N LYS A 30 32.01 20.42 21.99
CA LYS A 30 32.27 20.71 23.41
C LYS A 30 31.05 20.38 24.27
N ILE A 31 29.88 20.92 23.93
CA ILE A 31 28.66 20.71 24.73
C ILE A 31 28.19 19.25 24.64
N ALA A 32 28.28 18.65 23.45
CA ALA A 32 27.98 17.24 23.22
C ALA A 32 28.84 16.32 24.10
N LYS A 33 30.12 16.67 24.31
CA LYS A 33 31.05 15.93 25.16
C LYS A 33 30.86 16.20 26.65
N GLU A 34 30.72 17.47 27.03
CA GLU A 34 30.67 17.89 28.44
C GLU A 34 29.31 17.60 29.09
N GLN A 35 28.22 17.55 28.31
CA GLN A 35 26.84 17.34 28.78
C GLN A 35 26.49 18.20 30.01
N PRO A 36 26.68 19.53 29.95
CA PRO A 36 26.47 20.41 31.11
C PRO A 36 24.99 20.44 31.51
N SER A 37 24.71 20.77 32.77
CA SER A 37 23.33 20.99 33.26
C SER A 37 22.73 22.30 32.74
N SER A 38 23.56 23.28 32.39
CA SER A 38 23.16 24.56 31.81
C SER A 38 24.20 25.06 30.82
N VAL A 39 23.78 25.63 29.69
CA VAL A 39 24.68 26.19 28.67
C VAL A 39 24.88 27.69 28.91
N PRO A 40 26.13 28.19 28.96
CA PRO A 40 26.42 29.63 29.03
C PRO A 40 25.71 30.42 27.92
N THR A 41 25.32 31.67 28.19
CA THR A 41 24.52 32.48 27.25
C THR A 41 25.13 32.55 25.85
N ALA A 42 26.44 32.77 25.73
CA ALA A 42 27.12 32.88 24.43
C ALA A 42 27.07 31.55 23.63
N GLU A 43 27.31 30.44 24.30
CA GLU A 43 27.23 29.11 23.69
C GLU A 43 25.79 28.77 23.30
N ASN A 44 24.82 29.12 24.15
CA ASN A 44 23.40 28.90 23.87
C ASN A 44 22.93 29.71 22.64
N VAL A 45 23.43 30.94 22.49
CA VAL A 45 23.19 31.75 21.29
C VAL A 45 23.74 31.03 20.05
N MET A 46 24.94 30.47 20.13
CA MET A 46 25.58 29.73 19.04
C MET A 46 24.80 28.47 18.62
N ILE A 47 24.43 27.62 19.57
CA ILE A 47 23.87 26.28 19.27
C ILE A 47 22.33 26.23 19.19
N GLN A 48 21.62 27.24 19.69
CA GLN A 48 20.15 27.27 19.66
C GLN A 48 19.61 28.51 18.95
N HIS A 49 20.05 29.71 19.34
CA HIS A 49 19.46 30.95 18.84
C HIS A 49 19.68 31.15 17.34
N TYR A 50 20.94 31.15 16.88
CA TYR A 50 21.25 31.32 15.45
C TYR A 50 20.64 30.22 14.58
N PRO A 51 20.76 28.91 14.91
CA PRO A 51 20.06 27.86 14.19
C PRO A 51 18.56 28.07 14.09
N ASN A 52 17.91 28.46 15.19
CA ASN A 52 16.47 28.67 15.21
C ASN A 52 16.06 29.89 14.36
N GLN A 53 16.79 30.99 14.40
CA GLN A 53 16.53 32.14 13.53
C GLN A 53 16.58 31.76 12.05
N ILE A 54 17.66 31.10 11.62
CA ILE A 54 17.82 30.64 10.23
C ILE A 54 16.73 29.66 9.84
N THR A 55 16.40 28.73 10.74
CA THR A 55 15.38 27.69 10.51
C THR A 55 14.02 28.29 10.13
N TRP A 56 13.65 29.45 10.70
CA TRP A 56 12.36 30.11 10.47
C TRP A 56 12.40 31.25 9.45
N TYR A 57 13.56 31.53 8.85
CA TYR A 57 13.65 32.45 7.72
C TYR A 57 13.06 31.80 6.46
N ASN A 58 12.05 32.43 5.85
CA ASN A 58 11.35 31.92 4.65
C ASN A 58 11.42 32.89 3.45
N GLY A 59 12.37 33.83 3.47
CA GLY A 59 12.59 34.76 2.37
C GLY A 59 13.29 34.13 1.15
N SER A 60 13.38 34.90 0.07
CA SER A 60 13.88 34.43 -1.24
C SER A 60 15.34 33.94 -1.23
N ARG A 61 16.16 34.35 -0.25
CA ARG A 61 17.56 33.91 -0.12
C ARG A 61 17.73 32.58 0.59
N ARG A 62 16.64 31.94 1.05
CA ARG A 62 16.72 30.67 1.80
C ARG A 62 17.51 29.59 1.06
N PRO A 63 17.34 29.37 -0.27
CA PRO A 63 18.12 28.35 -0.99
C PRO A 63 19.64 28.60 -0.92
N GLU A 64 20.08 29.85 -1.10
CA GLU A 64 21.50 30.26 -1.03
C GLU A 64 22.08 30.01 0.38
N ILE A 65 21.33 30.40 1.42
CA ILE A 65 21.74 30.23 2.82
C ILE A 65 21.88 28.75 3.18
N VAL A 66 20.87 27.94 2.85
CA VAL A 66 20.87 26.51 3.14
C VAL A 66 22.00 25.81 2.38
N GLU A 67 22.24 26.18 1.11
CA GLU A 67 23.37 25.64 0.35
C GLU A 67 24.72 25.97 1.02
N ARG A 68 24.91 27.21 1.46
CA ARG A 68 26.12 27.67 2.15
C ARG A 68 26.35 26.89 3.45
N ILE A 69 25.31 26.72 4.28
CA ILE A 69 25.38 25.98 5.54
C ILE A 69 25.71 24.51 5.30
N ARG A 70 25.04 23.87 4.34
CA ARG A 70 25.31 22.46 3.98
C ARG A 70 26.75 22.28 3.52
N ARG A 71 27.27 23.18 2.68
CA ARG A 71 28.66 23.16 2.22
C ARG A 71 29.66 23.26 3.38
N ALA A 72 29.33 24.07 4.39
CA ALA A 72 30.18 24.25 5.56
C ALA A 72 30.10 23.05 6.53
N GLN A 73 28.91 22.48 6.75
CA GLN A 73 28.64 21.64 7.93
C GLN A 73 28.29 20.17 7.63
N LEU A 74 27.92 19.76 6.40
CA LEU A 74 27.51 18.37 6.14
C LEU A 74 28.63 17.35 6.41
N LYS A 75 29.85 17.62 5.93
CA LYS A 75 31.00 16.72 6.11
C LYS A 75 31.38 16.59 7.58
N TRP A 76 31.40 17.70 8.31
CA TRP A 76 31.61 17.72 9.76
C TRP A 76 30.54 16.90 10.48
N PHE A 77 29.26 17.17 10.20
CA PHE A 77 28.14 16.47 10.84
C PHE A 77 28.19 14.96 10.60
N ASN A 78 28.55 14.53 9.39
CA ASN A 78 28.73 13.11 9.09
C ASN A 78 29.87 12.47 9.90
N SER A 79 31.02 13.15 10.00
CA SER A 79 32.17 12.68 10.81
C SER A 79 31.77 12.55 12.28
N TRP A 80 31.18 13.61 12.84
CA TRP A 80 30.72 13.63 14.22
C TRP A 80 29.71 12.50 14.49
N LEU A 81 28.74 12.32 13.60
CA LEU A 81 27.72 11.28 13.71
C LEU A 81 28.36 9.88 13.72
N SER A 82 29.32 9.64 12.84
CA SER A 82 30.03 8.35 12.75
C SER A 82 30.88 8.06 13.99
N GLU A 83 31.59 9.06 14.51
CA GLU A 83 32.49 8.90 15.67
C GLU A 83 31.73 8.65 16.98
N HIS A 84 30.58 9.30 17.16
CA HIS A 84 29.88 9.29 18.45
C HIS A 84 28.83 8.18 18.59
N ASN A 85 28.43 7.51 17.50
CA ASN A 85 27.26 6.62 17.52
C ASN A 85 27.53 5.18 17.04
N THR A 86 28.77 4.82 16.73
CA THR A 86 29.13 3.49 16.20
C THR A 86 29.49 2.44 17.27
N GLY A 87 29.30 2.75 18.56
CA GLY A 87 29.64 1.88 19.71
C GLY A 87 28.51 0.99 20.25
N GLN A 88 28.68 0.47 21.48
CA GLN A 88 27.65 -0.22 22.27
C GLN A 88 26.84 0.78 23.11
N PRO A 89 25.62 0.42 23.57
CA PRO A 89 24.83 1.27 24.47
C PRO A 89 25.60 1.71 25.73
N PRO A 90 25.33 2.93 26.25
CA PRO A 90 24.49 3.97 25.66
C PRO A 90 25.24 4.68 24.51
N TYR A 91 24.61 4.74 23.33
CA TYR A 91 25.22 5.36 22.14
C TYR A 91 25.53 6.85 22.37
N VAL A 92 24.59 7.58 22.98
CA VAL A 92 24.71 8.99 23.37
C VAL A 92 23.88 9.23 24.64
N LYS A 93 24.36 10.08 25.55
CA LYS A 93 23.54 10.57 26.67
C LYS A 93 22.57 11.65 26.19
N TRP A 94 21.28 11.38 26.29
CA TRP A 94 20.23 12.28 25.78
C TRP A 94 19.71 13.29 26.79
N SER A 95 20.56 14.25 27.15
CA SER A 95 20.10 15.45 27.88
C SER A 95 19.11 16.26 27.04
N TRP A 96 18.27 17.08 27.70
CA TRP A 96 17.39 18.02 26.98
C TRP A 96 18.18 18.98 26.08
N ILE A 97 19.38 19.39 26.51
CA ILE A 97 20.32 20.21 25.73
C ILE A 97 20.74 19.45 24.46
N MET A 98 21.16 18.19 24.58
CA MET A 98 21.55 17.37 23.43
C MET A 98 20.40 17.18 22.44
N LYS A 99 19.19 16.88 22.93
CA LYS A 99 17.98 16.75 22.10
C LYS A 99 17.71 18.03 21.29
N ASN A 100 17.81 19.19 21.93
CA ASN A 100 17.59 20.47 21.25
C ASN A 100 18.68 20.79 20.24
N MET A 101 19.95 20.56 20.58
CA MET A 101 21.06 20.78 19.66
C MET A 101 20.91 19.94 18.39
N LEU A 102 20.59 18.66 18.55
CA LEU A 102 20.38 17.76 17.42
C LEU A 102 19.15 18.14 16.59
N LEU A 103 18.06 18.56 17.24
CA LEU A 103 16.89 19.10 16.55
C LEU A 103 17.26 20.32 15.71
N HIS A 104 18.03 21.27 16.26
CA HIS A 104 18.43 22.49 15.56
C HIS A 104 19.36 22.23 14.39
N VAL A 105 20.41 21.42 14.56
CA VAL A 105 21.34 21.10 13.45
C VAL A 105 20.67 20.26 12.37
N THR A 106 19.79 19.32 12.75
CA THR A 106 19.00 18.53 11.79
C THR A 106 18.08 19.43 10.99
N ASN A 107 17.42 20.39 11.65
CA ASN A 107 16.57 21.36 10.97
C ASN A 107 17.37 22.30 10.06
N LEU A 108 18.59 22.69 10.44
CA LEU A 108 19.44 23.51 9.58
C LEU A 108 19.88 22.77 8.30
N LEU A 109 20.22 21.49 8.43
CA LEU A 109 20.84 20.72 7.35
C LEU A 109 19.80 20.04 6.44
N PHE A 110 18.70 19.53 7.01
CA PHE A 110 17.84 18.55 6.35
C PHE A 110 16.35 18.91 6.32
N ARG A 111 15.93 20.15 6.63
CA ARG A 111 14.51 20.59 6.60
C ARG A 111 13.89 20.68 5.21
N ILE A 112 13.83 19.54 4.53
CA ILE A 112 13.21 19.42 3.22
C ILE A 112 11.68 19.60 3.30
N ASP A 113 11.07 19.42 4.49
CA ASP A 113 9.66 19.74 4.77
C ASP A 113 9.32 21.25 4.71
N LEU A 114 10.31 22.14 4.61
CA LEU A 114 10.11 23.56 4.30
C LEU A 114 10.41 23.93 2.85
N GLY A 115 10.62 22.94 1.98
CA GLY A 115 10.94 23.16 0.57
C GLY A 115 12.43 23.35 0.29
N ASP A 116 13.30 23.03 1.26
CA ASP A 116 14.75 23.08 1.03
C ASP A 116 15.18 21.98 0.05
N ILE A 117 15.55 22.37 -1.16
CA ILE A 117 16.04 21.44 -2.19
C ILE A 117 17.55 21.25 -2.10
N ILE A 118 18.06 20.10 -2.56
CA ILE A 118 19.50 19.85 -2.68
C ILE A 118 19.92 20.20 -4.10
N THR A 119 20.66 21.31 -4.25
CA THR A 119 20.94 21.91 -5.56
C THR A 119 22.13 21.27 -6.28
N THR A 120 23.09 20.71 -5.55
CA THR A 120 24.38 20.26 -6.12
C THR A 120 24.61 18.75 -6.00
N ASP A 121 25.33 18.18 -6.97
CA ASP A 121 25.72 16.77 -6.96
C ASP A 121 26.67 16.43 -5.80
N GLU A 122 27.56 17.36 -5.43
CA GLU A 122 28.47 17.21 -4.28
C GLU A 122 27.68 17.02 -2.98
N GLN A 123 26.68 17.88 -2.73
CA GLN A 123 25.84 17.76 -1.53
C GLN A 123 24.98 16.50 -1.56
N ARG A 124 24.46 16.10 -2.74
CA ARG A 124 23.76 14.82 -2.86
C ARG A 124 24.69 13.66 -2.51
N ASN A 125 25.96 13.71 -2.92
CA ASN A 125 26.96 12.71 -2.53
C ASN A 125 27.26 12.72 -1.02
N ASP A 126 27.35 13.88 -0.39
CA ASP A 126 27.50 13.98 1.08
C ASP A 126 26.29 13.39 1.81
N CYS A 127 25.06 13.67 1.33
CA CYS A 127 23.85 13.06 1.87
C CYS A 127 23.82 11.53 1.69
N ARG A 128 24.34 10.98 0.59
CA ARG A 128 24.49 9.53 0.39
C ARG A 128 25.42 8.92 1.45
N GLN A 129 26.57 9.55 1.71
CA GLN A 129 27.49 9.11 2.75
C GLN A 129 26.85 9.17 4.15
N ILE A 130 26.04 10.19 4.42
CA ILE A 130 25.28 10.29 5.67
C ILE A 130 24.26 9.15 5.77
N ALA A 131 23.55 8.82 4.68
CA ALA A 131 22.63 7.69 4.66
C ALA A 131 23.35 6.35 4.96
N ASP A 132 24.57 6.15 4.47
CA ASP A 132 25.39 4.99 4.81
C ASP A 132 25.78 4.96 6.29
N THR A 133 26.23 6.11 6.83
CA THR A 133 26.55 6.25 8.25
C THR A 133 25.33 5.94 9.12
N ILE A 134 24.17 6.51 8.79
CA ILE A 134 22.91 6.24 9.48
C ILE A 134 22.58 4.74 9.44
N LYS A 135 22.65 4.11 8.26
CA LYS A 135 22.39 2.67 8.12
C LYS A 135 23.33 1.85 9.02
N ARG A 136 24.63 2.16 9.04
CA ARG A 136 25.60 1.47 9.92
C ARG A 136 25.24 1.61 11.40
N ILE A 137 24.89 2.81 11.83
CA ILE A 137 24.50 3.07 13.23
C ILE A 137 23.22 2.29 13.56
N LEU A 138 22.18 2.38 12.75
CA LEU A 138 20.92 1.66 12.97
C LEU A 138 21.13 0.14 13.01
N VAL A 139 21.99 -0.42 12.16
CA VAL A 139 22.38 -1.84 12.23
C VAL A 139 23.09 -2.17 13.56
N SER A 140 23.99 -1.31 14.03
CA SER A 140 24.64 -1.48 15.35
C SER A 140 23.62 -1.44 16.48
N VAL A 141 22.65 -0.51 16.40
CA VAL A 141 21.55 -0.36 17.36
C VAL A 141 20.72 -1.63 17.42
N SER A 142 20.27 -2.14 16.27
CA SER A 142 19.49 -3.37 16.20
C SER A 142 20.27 -4.59 16.71
N LYS A 143 21.57 -4.69 16.41
CA LYS A 143 22.40 -5.83 16.86
C LYS A 143 22.60 -5.84 18.38
N SER A 144 22.79 -4.68 19.00
CA SER A 144 22.99 -4.60 20.44
C SER A 144 21.67 -4.66 21.22
N ASN A 145 20.53 -4.51 20.54
CA ASN A 145 19.19 -4.52 21.12
C ASN A 145 18.28 -5.55 20.41
N PRO A 146 18.56 -6.86 20.52
CA PRO A 146 17.87 -7.88 19.73
C PRO A 146 16.38 -8.05 20.06
N VAL A 147 15.94 -7.60 21.24
CA VAL A 147 14.55 -7.75 21.72
C VAL A 147 13.85 -6.40 21.82
N THR A 148 14.47 -5.45 22.49
CA THR A 148 13.89 -4.12 22.69
C THR A 148 15.01 -3.09 22.70
N ILE A 149 14.82 -1.99 21.97
CA ILE A 149 15.73 -0.86 21.95
C ILE A 149 15.72 -0.22 23.34
N ASP A 150 16.90 -0.06 23.93
CA ASP A 150 17.09 0.70 25.16
C ASP A 150 16.36 2.06 25.08
N PRO A 151 15.53 2.44 26.07
CA PRO A 151 14.89 3.75 26.12
C PRO A 151 15.84 4.93 25.89
N ASP A 152 17.09 4.84 26.35
CA ASP A 152 18.11 5.86 26.12
C ASP A 152 18.57 5.90 24.66
N GLY A 153 18.40 4.82 23.90
CA GLY A 153 18.70 4.76 22.46
C GLY A 153 17.57 5.28 21.56
N LEU A 154 16.33 5.36 22.03
CA LEU A 154 15.18 5.75 21.20
C LEU A 154 15.34 7.11 20.50
N PRO A 155 15.79 8.20 21.17
CA PRO A 155 15.90 9.50 20.51
C PRO A 155 16.92 9.50 19.36
N LEU A 156 17.97 8.67 19.45
CA LEU A 156 18.92 8.50 18.35
C LEU A 156 18.21 7.92 17.14
N VAL A 157 17.50 6.81 17.33
CA VAL A 157 16.79 6.12 16.25
C VAL A 157 15.74 7.04 15.61
N GLN A 158 14.99 7.80 16.42
CA GLN A 158 14.02 8.79 15.95
C GLN A 158 14.67 9.81 15.00
N ILE A 159 15.76 10.47 15.42
CA ILE A 159 16.44 11.50 14.61
C ILE A 159 17.04 10.90 13.34
N LEU A 160 17.67 9.72 13.43
CA LEU A 160 18.27 9.06 12.27
C LEU A 160 17.21 8.67 11.22
N LEU A 161 16.07 8.14 11.65
CA LEU A 161 14.95 7.83 10.76
C LEU A 161 14.31 9.12 10.21
N GLN A 162 14.24 10.19 10.98
CA GLN A 162 13.77 11.48 10.50
C GLN A 162 14.66 12.02 9.36
N ILE A 163 15.98 11.94 9.50
CA ILE A 163 16.94 12.35 8.45
C ILE A 163 16.77 11.50 7.20
N LEU A 164 16.70 10.17 7.34
CA LEU A 164 16.44 9.27 6.20
C LEU A 164 15.10 9.59 5.52
N PHE A 165 14.05 9.88 6.31
CA PHE A 165 12.77 10.31 5.78
C PHE A 165 12.91 11.59 4.96
N TYR A 166 13.67 12.60 5.41
CA TYR A 166 13.87 13.82 4.61
C TYR A 166 14.51 13.53 3.26
N PHE A 167 15.46 12.59 3.19
CA PHE A 167 16.07 12.16 1.93
C PHE A 167 15.08 11.52 0.94
N THR A 168 13.91 11.04 1.40
CA THR A 168 12.86 10.50 0.51
C THR A 168 12.10 11.56 -0.29
N VAL A 169 12.37 12.85 -0.06
CA VAL A 169 11.75 13.95 -0.82
C VAL A 169 12.56 14.28 -2.08
N ASP A 170 13.86 13.96 -2.10
CA ASP A 170 14.74 14.16 -3.26
C ASP A 170 14.74 12.92 -4.18
N VAL A 171 14.48 13.12 -5.48
CA VAL A 171 14.29 12.03 -6.45
C VAL A 171 15.56 11.19 -6.62
N GLU A 172 16.73 11.81 -6.64
CA GLU A 172 18.02 11.12 -6.82
C GLU A 172 18.42 10.35 -5.56
N LEU A 173 18.12 10.89 -4.38
CA LEU A 173 18.35 10.20 -3.12
C LEU A 173 17.37 9.03 -2.93
N ILE A 174 16.13 9.10 -3.41
CA ILE A 174 15.21 7.93 -3.39
C ILE A 174 15.83 6.72 -4.10
N ILE A 175 16.43 6.92 -5.27
CA ILE A 175 17.08 5.84 -6.03
C ILE A 175 18.20 5.21 -5.19
N TYR A 176 19.00 6.05 -4.51
CA TYR A 176 20.04 5.59 -3.63
C TYR A 176 19.50 4.83 -2.41
N LEU A 177 18.49 5.38 -1.71
CA LEU A 177 17.87 4.74 -0.55
C LEU A 177 17.28 3.36 -0.88
N LYS A 178 16.73 3.18 -2.09
CA LYS A 178 16.27 1.88 -2.58
C LYS A 178 17.43 0.87 -2.71
N SER A 179 18.62 1.32 -3.11
CA SER A 179 19.81 0.45 -3.19
C SER A 179 20.35 0.03 -1.81
N LEU A 180 20.04 0.80 -0.76
CA LEU A 180 20.48 0.50 0.61
C LEU A 180 19.76 -0.67 1.28
N GLN A 181 18.73 -1.27 0.66
CA GLN A 181 18.00 -2.43 1.20
C GLN A 181 17.50 -2.22 2.65
N LEU A 182 16.90 -1.06 2.92
CA LEU A 182 16.52 -0.65 4.28
C LEU A 182 15.34 -1.45 4.87
N VAL A 183 14.57 -2.17 4.03
CA VAL A 183 13.32 -2.83 4.44
C VAL A 183 13.50 -3.78 5.63
N ALA A 184 14.46 -4.70 5.55
CA ALA A 184 14.70 -5.67 6.63
C ALA A 184 15.12 -4.99 7.94
N LEU A 185 15.96 -3.95 7.85
CA LEU A 185 16.40 -3.18 9.00
C LEU A 185 15.23 -2.42 9.66
N LEU A 186 14.39 -1.76 8.85
CA LEU A 186 13.22 -1.02 9.36
C LEU A 186 12.21 -1.96 10.03
N ASN A 187 12.01 -3.17 9.48
CA ASN A 187 11.14 -4.17 10.11
C ASN A 187 11.65 -4.59 11.51
N VAL A 188 12.96 -4.78 11.67
CA VAL A 188 13.56 -5.07 12.99
C VAL A 188 13.35 -3.89 13.95
N LEU A 189 13.54 -2.65 13.49
CA LEU A 189 13.33 -1.46 14.33
C LEU A 189 11.86 -1.29 14.73
N LEU A 190 10.91 -1.57 13.84
CA LEU A 190 9.48 -1.55 14.15
C LEU A 190 9.12 -2.57 15.25
N GLN A 191 9.71 -3.78 15.20
CA GLN A 191 9.47 -4.83 16.20
C GLN A 191 10.11 -4.52 17.56
N THR A 192 11.29 -3.91 17.57
CA THR A 192 12.11 -3.70 18.78
C THR A 192 11.87 -2.35 19.46
N SER A 193 11.15 -1.42 18.83
CA SER A 193 10.92 -0.05 19.35
C SER A 193 9.76 0.08 20.34
N ASN A 194 9.17 -1.03 20.80
CA ASN A 194 8.08 -1.04 21.79
C ASN A 194 6.92 -0.07 21.46
N ASN A 195 6.49 -0.04 20.19
CA ASN A 195 5.44 0.87 19.71
C ASN A 195 5.76 2.37 19.92
N ASP A 196 7.01 2.80 19.79
CA ASP A 196 7.35 4.23 19.76
C ASP A 196 6.72 4.93 18.54
N ASP A 197 5.91 5.97 18.75
CA ASP A 197 5.14 6.64 17.70
C ASP A 197 6.04 7.28 16.62
N GLU A 198 7.12 7.94 17.01
CA GLU A 198 8.02 8.67 16.10
C GLU A 198 8.82 7.70 15.22
N ILE A 199 9.36 6.63 15.81
CA ILE A 199 10.05 5.57 15.06
C ILE A 199 9.10 4.94 14.05
N HIS A 200 7.88 4.58 14.47
CA HIS A 200 6.90 3.97 13.59
C HIS A 200 6.50 4.91 12.45
N LEU A 201 6.20 6.16 12.76
CA LEU A 201 5.84 7.16 11.76
C LEU A 201 6.96 7.33 10.72
N HIS A 202 8.20 7.56 11.14
CA HIS A 202 9.31 7.76 10.21
C HIS A 202 9.64 6.50 9.42
N ALA A 203 9.65 5.33 10.05
CA ALA A 203 9.85 4.05 9.37
C ALA A 203 8.79 3.82 8.29
N TYR A 204 7.50 3.98 8.61
CA TYR A 204 6.44 3.78 7.61
C TYR A 204 6.48 4.82 6.49
N ARG A 205 6.87 6.07 6.77
CA ARG A 205 7.08 7.09 5.72
C ARG A 205 8.23 6.74 4.78
N ILE A 206 9.32 6.17 5.30
CA ILE A 206 10.42 5.68 4.47
C ILE A 206 9.97 4.49 3.64
N LEU A 207 9.36 3.48 4.29
CA LEU A 207 8.84 2.27 3.67
C LEU A 207 7.86 2.58 2.53
N ALA A 208 6.95 3.53 2.73
CA ALA A 208 6.00 4.02 1.72
C ALA A 208 6.67 4.50 0.41
N ILE A 209 7.93 4.93 0.45
CA ILE A 209 8.67 5.43 -0.71
C ILE A 209 9.68 4.42 -1.25
N VAL A 210 10.34 3.64 -0.38
CA VAL A 210 11.42 2.74 -0.78
C VAL A 210 10.93 1.34 -1.18
N MET A 211 9.80 0.88 -0.63
CA MET A 211 9.28 -0.46 -0.92
C MET A 211 8.69 -0.54 -2.32
N ALA A 212 8.79 -1.72 -2.93
CA ALA A 212 7.94 -2.08 -4.04
C ALA A 212 6.52 -2.36 -3.52
N GLU A 213 5.55 -2.31 -4.41
CA GLU A 213 4.15 -2.44 -4.04
C GLU A 213 3.82 -3.83 -3.44
N ALA A 214 4.39 -4.89 -4.03
CA ALA A 214 4.23 -6.25 -3.54
C ALA A 214 4.70 -6.41 -2.09
N ASP A 215 5.67 -5.59 -1.67
CA ASP A 215 6.16 -5.59 -0.30
C ASP A 215 5.25 -4.72 0.60
N ILE A 216 4.71 -3.59 0.10
CA ILE A 216 3.78 -2.75 0.87
C ILE A 216 2.58 -3.57 1.36
N LYS A 217 2.06 -4.48 0.52
CA LYS A 217 0.96 -5.38 0.90
C LYS A 217 1.32 -6.44 1.95
N GLN A 218 2.61 -6.66 2.18
CA GLN A 218 3.09 -7.57 3.22
C GLN A 218 3.36 -6.83 4.53
N LEU A 219 3.16 -5.50 4.57
CA LEU A 219 3.29 -4.72 5.79
C LEU A 219 2.30 -5.23 6.85
N GLN A 220 2.85 -5.60 7.99
CA GLN A 220 2.07 -6.05 9.13
C GLN A 220 1.57 -4.84 9.93
N ASN A 221 0.62 -5.09 10.85
CA ASN A 221 0.13 -4.09 11.82
C ASN A 221 -0.54 -2.86 11.17
N SER A 222 -1.42 -3.06 10.19
CA SER A 222 -2.17 -1.99 9.51
C SER A 222 -2.89 -1.03 10.48
N SER A 223 -3.40 -1.55 11.60
CA SER A 223 -4.03 -0.73 12.65
C SER A 223 -3.04 0.28 13.26
N ARG A 224 -1.81 -0.16 13.55
CA ARG A 224 -0.75 0.70 14.09
C ARG A 224 -0.31 1.76 13.09
N ILE A 225 -0.20 1.39 11.81
CA ILE A 225 0.10 2.33 10.72
C ILE A 225 -0.95 3.45 10.70
N ALA A 226 -2.23 3.10 10.65
CA ALA A 226 -3.31 4.08 10.68
C ALA A 226 -3.22 4.98 11.92
N THR A 227 -3.02 4.41 13.12
CA THR A 227 -2.93 5.17 14.38
C THR A 227 -1.84 6.23 14.36
N VAL A 228 -0.61 5.88 13.96
CA VAL A 228 0.51 6.84 14.01
C VAL A 228 0.34 7.99 13.01
N PHE A 229 -0.19 7.70 11.82
CA PHE A 229 -0.47 8.74 10.83
C PHE A 229 -1.64 9.64 11.25
N ILE A 230 -2.73 9.06 11.76
CA ILE A 230 -3.89 9.82 12.28
C ILE A 230 -3.44 10.74 13.40
N LYS A 231 -2.69 10.24 14.37
CA LYS A 231 -2.17 11.03 15.50
C LYS A 231 -1.31 12.20 15.01
N PHE A 232 -0.30 11.91 14.19
CA PHE A 232 0.61 12.93 13.69
C PHE A 232 -0.09 14.02 12.85
N ILE A 233 -1.01 13.61 11.96
CA ILE A 233 -1.76 14.55 11.13
C ILE A 233 -2.71 15.40 11.97
N THR A 234 -3.38 14.80 12.96
CA THR A 234 -4.23 15.54 13.91
C THR A 234 -3.44 16.61 14.64
N ASP A 235 -2.30 16.23 15.23
CA ASP A 235 -1.42 17.16 15.95
C ASP A 235 -0.91 18.29 15.03
N THR A 236 -0.57 17.96 13.78
CA THR A 236 -0.10 18.93 12.78
C THR A 236 -1.20 19.93 12.40
N ILE A 237 -2.45 19.50 12.31
CA ILE A 237 -3.59 20.36 11.99
C ILE A 237 -3.96 21.25 13.18
N ASP A 238 -4.03 20.67 14.38
CA ASP A 238 -4.57 21.34 15.56
C ASP A 238 -3.59 22.34 16.20
N GLN A 239 -2.28 22.13 16.05
CA GLN A 239 -1.26 23.11 16.48
C GLN A 239 -1.18 24.36 15.58
N GLY A 240 -2.08 24.47 14.59
CA GLY A 240 -1.99 25.39 13.46
C GLY A 240 -0.92 24.92 12.51
N VAL A 241 -1.18 24.92 11.19
CA VAL A 241 -0.23 24.45 10.19
C VAL A 241 0.99 25.38 10.16
N ARG A 242 1.97 25.14 11.03
CA ARG A 242 3.22 25.91 11.10
C ARG A 242 4.13 25.65 9.89
N SER A 243 3.87 24.56 9.18
CA SER A 243 4.56 24.14 7.95
C SER A 243 3.62 23.25 7.13
N GLU A 244 3.11 23.78 6.01
CA GLU A 244 2.27 23.01 5.07
C GLU A 244 3.02 21.80 4.50
N GLY A 245 4.33 21.91 4.31
CA GLY A 245 5.15 20.82 3.81
C GLY A 245 5.24 19.60 4.76
N ARG A 246 5.14 19.79 6.08
CA ARG A 246 5.05 18.64 7.03
C ARG A 246 3.78 17.83 6.83
N LEU A 247 2.66 18.54 6.71
CA LEU A 247 1.36 17.93 6.43
C LEU A 247 1.38 17.24 5.07
N HIS A 248 1.83 17.95 4.03
CA HIS A 248 1.96 17.43 2.67
C HIS A 248 2.73 16.12 2.60
N ASN A 249 3.93 16.09 3.19
CA ASN A 249 4.80 14.93 3.14
C ASN A 249 4.21 13.70 3.86
N SER A 250 3.44 13.94 4.91
CA SER A 250 2.77 12.87 5.67
C SER A 250 1.57 12.33 4.90
N LEU A 251 0.75 13.21 4.30
CA LEU A 251 -0.34 12.83 3.41
C LEU A 251 0.18 12.08 2.16
N ARG A 252 1.29 12.54 1.57
CA ARG A 252 1.95 11.86 0.43
C ARG A 252 2.36 10.44 0.78
N SER A 253 3.00 10.24 1.94
CA SER A 253 3.42 8.91 2.39
C SER A 253 2.21 8.02 2.68
N LEU A 254 1.18 8.57 3.33
CA LEU A 254 -0.05 7.84 3.62
C LEU A 254 -0.79 7.44 2.34
N LYS A 255 -0.84 8.31 1.32
CA LYS A 255 -1.42 7.99 0.01
C LYS A 255 -0.78 6.77 -0.64
N ALA A 256 0.54 6.60 -0.51
CA ALA A 256 1.19 5.40 -1.04
C ALA A 256 0.76 4.15 -0.26
N LEU A 257 0.61 4.27 1.07
CA LEU A 257 0.20 3.16 1.95
C LEU A 257 -1.28 2.79 1.81
N THR A 258 -2.14 3.69 1.32
CA THR A 258 -3.56 3.40 1.09
C THR A 258 -3.78 2.41 -0.05
N GLN A 259 -2.76 1.83 -0.67
CA GLN A 259 -2.91 0.69 -1.58
C GLN A 259 -3.12 -0.63 -0.84
N HIS A 260 -2.81 -0.66 0.45
CA HIS A 260 -3.04 -1.81 1.30
C HIS A 260 -4.49 -1.76 1.83
N ASP A 261 -5.30 -2.74 1.46
CA ASP A 261 -6.75 -2.75 1.76
C ASP A 261 -7.03 -2.66 3.28
N GLN A 262 -6.33 -3.45 4.09
CA GLN A 262 -6.48 -3.37 5.55
C GLN A 262 -6.06 -2.01 6.15
N ILE A 263 -5.14 -1.26 5.53
CA ILE A 263 -4.82 0.10 5.96
C ILE A 263 -5.98 1.04 5.64
N ARG A 264 -6.62 0.90 4.46
CA ARG A 264 -7.84 1.65 4.10
C ARG A 264 -8.94 1.41 5.15
N GLU A 265 -9.19 0.15 5.50
CA GLU A 265 -10.20 -0.23 6.49
C GLU A 265 -9.90 0.35 7.88
N GLU A 266 -8.65 0.26 8.35
CA GLU A 266 -8.26 0.78 9.65
C GLU A 266 -8.30 2.32 9.70
N LEU A 267 -8.00 3.03 8.60
CA LEU A 267 -8.18 4.48 8.52
C LEU A 267 -9.65 4.89 8.69
N ILE A 268 -10.59 4.16 8.06
CA ILE A 268 -12.04 4.41 8.19
C ILE A 268 -12.49 4.10 9.63
N LYS A 269 -12.12 2.92 10.15
CA LYS A 269 -12.50 2.46 11.50
C LYS A 269 -12.01 3.40 12.61
N GLN A 270 -10.83 3.99 12.44
CA GLN A 270 -10.22 4.93 13.39
C GLN A 270 -10.64 6.39 13.15
N LYS A 271 -11.65 6.65 12.31
CA LYS A 271 -12.17 7.99 11.97
C LYS A 271 -11.15 8.93 11.33
N GLY A 272 -10.14 8.39 10.64
CA GLY A 272 -9.14 9.17 9.90
C GLY A 272 -9.74 9.95 8.73
N ASP A 273 -10.84 9.47 8.15
CA ASP A 273 -11.62 10.13 7.10
C ASP A 273 -12.05 11.56 7.49
N SER A 274 -12.43 11.78 8.75
CA SER A 274 -12.79 13.11 9.26
C SER A 274 -11.65 14.12 9.13
N LEU A 275 -10.39 13.67 9.28
CA LEU A 275 -9.20 14.50 9.13
C LEU A 275 -8.96 14.86 7.66
N PHE A 276 -9.13 13.89 6.77
CA PHE A 276 -8.96 14.12 5.33
C PHE A 276 -10.08 15.04 4.78
N LEU A 277 -11.30 14.94 5.32
CA LEU A 277 -12.39 15.87 5.04
C LEU A 277 -12.05 17.29 5.51
N ARG A 278 -11.50 17.46 6.71
CA ARG A 278 -11.01 18.79 7.17
C ARG A 278 -9.96 19.35 6.22
N CYS A 279 -8.96 18.54 5.86
CA CYS A 279 -7.92 18.95 4.91
C CYS A 279 -8.51 19.37 3.55
N ALA A 280 -9.51 18.66 3.04
CA ALA A 280 -10.14 18.97 1.75
C ALA A 280 -11.02 20.25 1.83
N LEU A 281 -11.81 20.39 2.88
CA LEU A 281 -12.88 21.39 2.96
C LEU A 281 -12.44 22.74 3.53
N GLU A 282 -11.53 22.77 4.51
CA GLU A 282 -11.16 24.03 5.15
C GLU A 282 -10.30 24.89 4.20
N ASP A 283 -10.64 26.18 4.06
CA ASP A 283 -9.98 27.10 3.11
C ASP A 283 -8.55 27.46 3.49
N LYS A 284 -8.18 27.26 4.76
CA LYS A 284 -6.83 27.55 5.27
C LYS A 284 -5.73 26.67 4.68
N PHE A 285 -6.10 25.54 4.06
CA PHE A 285 -5.15 24.56 3.54
C PHE A 285 -4.81 24.80 2.07
N ASN A 286 -3.51 24.72 1.75
CA ASN A 286 -3.02 24.79 0.38
C ASN A 286 -3.72 23.79 -0.57
N PRO A 287 -4.20 24.24 -1.74
CA PRO A 287 -4.89 23.39 -2.69
C PRO A 287 -4.08 22.17 -3.16
N LEU A 288 -2.79 22.33 -3.46
CA LEU A 288 -1.96 21.25 -4.02
C LEU A 288 -1.20 20.47 -2.95
N GLN A 289 -0.79 21.13 -1.87
CA GLN A 289 0.02 20.49 -0.83
C GLN A 289 -0.84 19.74 0.21
N ALA A 290 -2.07 20.17 0.46
CA ALA A 290 -2.92 19.55 1.48
C ALA A 290 -4.25 19.02 0.90
N LYS A 291 -4.99 19.83 0.13
CA LYS A 291 -6.31 19.41 -0.38
C LYS A 291 -6.19 18.25 -1.38
N LEU A 292 -5.31 18.36 -2.36
CA LEU A 292 -5.09 17.32 -3.37
C LEU A 292 -4.79 15.93 -2.78
N PRO A 293 -3.73 15.74 -1.96
CA PRO A 293 -3.45 14.40 -1.43
C PRO A 293 -4.54 13.91 -0.47
N ALA A 294 -5.24 14.81 0.25
CA ALA A 294 -6.39 14.42 1.06
C ALA A 294 -7.56 13.90 0.20
N LEU A 295 -7.86 14.55 -0.93
CA LEU A 295 -8.87 14.09 -1.89
C LEU A 295 -8.47 12.76 -2.54
N GLU A 296 -7.19 12.56 -2.85
CA GLU A 296 -6.69 11.28 -3.38
C GLU A 296 -6.81 10.14 -2.35
N ILE A 297 -6.53 10.42 -1.06
CA ILE A 297 -6.75 9.45 0.02
C ILE A 297 -8.24 9.15 0.15
N LEU A 298 -9.12 10.17 0.20
CA LEU A 298 -10.57 9.98 0.25
C LEU A 298 -11.07 9.14 -0.93
N LEU A 299 -10.57 9.40 -2.14
CA LEU A 299 -10.86 8.59 -3.32
C LEU A 299 -10.44 7.13 -3.12
N ALA A 300 -9.23 6.87 -2.63
CA ALA A 300 -8.78 5.51 -2.32
C ALA A 300 -9.64 4.82 -1.23
N LEU A 301 -10.18 5.57 -0.28
CA LEU A 301 -11.09 5.01 0.74
C LEU A 301 -12.46 4.65 0.17
N THR A 302 -12.93 5.30 -0.91
CA THR A 302 -14.24 4.98 -1.56
C THR A 302 -14.33 3.59 -2.19
N PHE A 303 -13.23 2.85 -2.27
CA PHE A 303 -13.28 1.44 -2.64
C PHE A 303 -13.99 0.58 -1.57
N ASN A 304 -14.07 1.07 -0.32
CA ASN A 304 -15.01 0.57 0.67
C ASN A 304 -16.42 1.12 0.38
N LYS A 305 -17.39 0.23 0.12
CA LYS A 305 -18.74 0.59 -0.31
C LYS A 305 -19.53 1.36 0.76
N ASP A 306 -19.38 0.99 2.03
CA ASP A 306 -20.09 1.64 3.14
C ASP A 306 -19.56 3.07 3.36
N PHE A 307 -18.24 3.23 3.26
CA PHE A 307 -17.63 4.55 3.28
C PHE A 307 -18.04 5.39 2.07
N ALA A 308 -18.07 4.83 0.85
CA ALA A 308 -18.53 5.54 -0.33
C ALA A 308 -19.98 6.05 -0.19
N ALA A 309 -20.88 5.24 0.38
CA ALA A 309 -22.24 5.68 0.68
C ALA A 309 -22.27 6.82 1.70
N THR A 310 -21.52 6.68 2.79
CA THR A 310 -21.40 7.72 3.83
C THR A 310 -20.85 9.04 3.28
N LEU A 311 -19.85 8.97 2.41
CA LEU A 311 -19.23 10.14 1.78
C LEU A 311 -20.16 10.80 0.75
N LYS A 312 -20.96 10.01 0.02
CA LYS A 312 -21.97 10.50 -0.91
C LYS A 312 -23.05 11.33 -0.20
N ASP A 313 -23.46 10.91 0.99
CA ASP A 313 -24.48 11.60 1.78
C ASP A 313 -23.97 12.90 2.42
N ASN A 314 -22.65 13.17 2.35
CA ASN A 314 -22.07 14.43 2.81
C ASN A 314 -22.25 15.54 1.76
N THR A 315 -23.37 16.25 1.82
CA THR A 315 -23.73 17.34 0.90
C THR A 315 -22.67 18.44 0.79
N THR A 316 -22.02 18.79 1.90
CA THR A 316 -20.96 19.81 1.93
C THR A 316 -19.75 19.36 1.09
N PHE A 317 -19.33 18.11 1.27
CA PHE A 317 -18.24 17.52 0.50
C PHE A 317 -18.58 17.43 -0.98
N ILE A 318 -19.75 16.91 -1.31
CA ILE A 318 -20.19 16.77 -2.71
C ILE A 318 -20.23 18.13 -3.42
N ASN A 319 -20.79 19.16 -2.80
CA ASN A 319 -20.82 20.51 -3.38
C ASN A 319 -19.41 21.10 -3.57
N HIS A 320 -18.51 20.85 -2.62
CA HIS A 320 -17.12 21.27 -2.74
C HIS A 320 -16.42 20.58 -3.93
N VAL A 321 -16.58 19.26 -4.06
CA VAL A 321 -15.99 18.48 -5.17
C VAL A 321 -16.57 18.92 -6.52
N ARG A 322 -17.88 19.21 -6.63
CA ARG A 322 -18.48 19.77 -7.86
C ARG A 322 -17.88 21.13 -8.24
N THR A 323 -17.54 21.95 -7.26
CA THR A 323 -16.86 23.23 -7.49
C THR A 323 -15.44 22.99 -8.02
N LEU A 324 -14.70 22.05 -7.41
CA LEU A 324 -13.35 21.66 -7.85
C LEU A 324 -13.32 21.03 -9.24
N ALA A 325 -14.37 20.35 -9.68
CA ALA A 325 -14.47 19.80 -11.03
C ALA A 325 -14.44 20.90 -12.12
N SER A 326 -14.71 22.16 -11.75
CA SER A 326 -14.59 23.34 -12.63
C SER A 326 -13.32 24.15 -12.35
N SER A 327 -12.38 23.63 -11.56
CA SER A 327 -11.13 24.31 -11.21
C SER A 327 -10.21 24.47 -12.42
N SER A 328 -9.43 25.56 -12.45
CA SER A 328 -8.34 25.75 -13.40
C SER A 328 -7.10 24.89 -13.08
N GLN A 329 -7.00 24.37 -11.85
CA GLN A 329 -5.94 23.46 -11.44
C GLN A 329 -6.28 22.04 -11.88
N GLN A 330 -5.51 21.51 -12.83
CA GLN A 330 -5.80 20.24 -13.52
C GLN A 330 -5.81 19.05 -12.55
N GLU A 331 -4.90 19.01 -11.58
CA GLU A 331 -4.79 17.94 -10.61
C GLU A 331 -6.04 17.86 -9.70
N LEU A 332 -6.55 19.02 -9.28
CA LEU A 332 -7.77 19.10 -8.48
C LEU A 332 -9.02 18.79 -9.29
N GLN A 333 -9.11 19.29 -10.52
CA GLN A 333 -10.20 18.95 -11.43
C GLN A 333 -10.26 17.44 -11.69
N LEU A 334 -9.11 16.82 -11.90
CA LEU A 334 -9.01 15.38 -12.17
C LEU A 334 -9.52 14.55 -10.99
N VAL A 335 -8.98 14.75 -9.78
CA VAL A 335 -9.42 14.00 -8.58
C VAL A 335 -10.88 14.29 -8.24
N ALA A 336 -11.35 15.53 -8.44
CA ALA A 336 -12.73 15.90 -8.16
C ALA A 336 -13.72 15.20 -9.10
N THR A 337 -13.38 15.15 -10.38
CA THR A 337 -14.20 14.44 -11.36
C THR A 337 -14.21 12.93 -11.08
N ALA A 338 -13.09 12.37 -10.61
CA ALA A 338 -13.00 10.98 -10.15
C ALA A 338 -13.98 10.70 -9.02
N LEU A 339 -13.97 11.54 -7.99
CA LEU A 339 -14.85 11.42 -6.83
C LEU A 339 -16.33 11.52 -7.23
N ILE A 340 -16.70 12.48 -8.09
CA ILE A 340 -18.08 12.59 -8.61
C ILE A 340 -18.48 11.32 -9.35
N TRP A 341 -17.62 10.83 -10.25
CA TRP A 341 -17.88 9.60 -10.97
C TRP A 341 -18.10 8.43 -10.00
N LYS A 342 -17.19 8.28 -9.03
CA LYS A 342 -17.19 7.18 -8.07
C LYS A 342 -18.42 7.18 -7.15
N LEU A 343 -18.85 8.36 -6.69
CA LEU A 343 -19.91 8.51 -5.69
C LEU A 343 -21.31 8.61 -6.32
N GLU A 344 -21.43 9.25 -7.48
CA GLU A 344 -22.73 9.54 -8.11
C GLU A 344 -22.98 8.62 -9.32
N LYS A 345 -22.06 8.65 -10.28
CA LYS A 345 -22.30 8.09 -11.63
C LYS A 345 -22.04 6.59 -11.75
N GLU A 346 -21.07 6.04 -11.04
CA GLU A 346 -20.79 4.60 -11.05
C GLU A 346 -21.98 3.78 -10.49
N PRO A 347 -22.63 4.19 -9.37
CA PRO A 347 -23.88 3.57 -8.93
C PRO A 347 -25.02 3.67 -9.96
N GLU A 348 -25.18 4.83 -10.61
CA GLU A 348 -26.21 5.05 -11.65
C GLU A 348 -25.97 4.17 -12.88
N ALA A 349 -24.72 4.11 -13.35
CA ALA A 349 -24.31 3.25 -14.46
C ALA A 349 -24.51 1.76 -14.12
N ALA A 350 -24.28 1.36 -12.86
CA ALA A 350 -24.55 -0.02 -12.43
C ALA A 350 -26.05 -0.38 -12.54
N VAL A 351 -26.95 0.54 -12.20
CA VAL A 351 -28.40 0.35 -12.38
C VAL A 351 -28.76 0.24 -13.86
N GLN A 352 -28.20 1.11 -14.71
CA GLN A 352 -28.42 1.07 -16.16
C GLN A 352 -27.93 -0.25 -16.77
N ILE A 353 -26.76 -0.76 -16.37
CA ILE A 353 -26.23 -2.06 -16.82
C ILE A 353 -27.22 -3.19 -16.54
N VAL A 354 -27.80 -3.22 -15.33
CA VAL A 354 -28.79 -4.25 -14.96
C VAL A 354 -30.06 -4.12 -15.81
N GLN A 355 -30.53 -2.90 -16.06
CA GLN A 355 -31.71 -2.64 -16.90
C GLN A 355 -31.45 -3.04 -18.37
N GLU A 356 -30.30 -2.64 -18.95
CA GLU A 356 -29.87 -2.99 -20.29
C GLU A 356 -29.79 -4.52 -20.46
N GLN A 357 -29.16 -5.22 -19.51
CA GLN A 357 -29.07 -6.69 -19.51
C GLN A 357 -30.43 -7.39 -19.42
N THR A 358 -31.41 -6.77 -18.77
CA THR A 358 -32.78 -7.31 -18.69
C THR A 358 -33.55 -7.10 -20.00
N SER A 359 -33.26 -6.02 -20.74
CA SER A 359 -33.92 -5.66 -22.00
C SER A 359 -33.36 -6.35 -23.26
N LEU A 360 -32.11 -6.85 -23.20
CA LEU A 360 -31.40 -7.52 -24.31
C LEU A 360 -31.96 -8.92 -24.69
N ILE A 361 -33.03 -9.39 -24.04
CA ILE A 361 -33.81 -10.57 -24.47
C ILE A 361 -34.58 -10.27 -25.78
N SER A 362 -34.66 -9.01 -26.21
CA SER A 362 -35.33 -8.57 -27.43
C SER A 362 -34.38 -7.82 -28.37
N SER A 363 -33.77 -8.58 -29.29
CA SER A 363 -33.00 -8.17 -30.50
C SER A 363 -31.59 -7.55 -30.32
N PRO A 364 -30.54 -8.11 -30.97
CA PRO A 364 -29.19 -7.56 -30.91
C PRO A 364 -28.94 -6.62 -32.09
N THR A 365 -29.24 -5.34 -31.94
CA THR A 365 -28.65 -4.33 -32.83
C THR A 365 -27.23 -4.04 -32.34
N ILE A 366 -26.23 -4.59 -33.05
CA ILE A 366 -24.81 -4.31 -32.77
C ILE A 366 -24.55 -2.83 -33.10
N ALA A 367 -24.65 -1.97 -32.08
CA ALA A 367 -24.25 -0.58 -32.20
C ALA A 367 -22.75 -0.51 -32.53
N LYS A 368 -22.40 0.17 -33.62
CA LYS A 368 -21.02 0.32 -34.07
C LYS A 368 -20.21 1.08 -33.01
N LYS A 369 -19.22 0.42 -32.42
CA LYS A 369 -18.29 1.03 -31.44
C LYS A 369 -17.49 2.17 -32.07
N GLN A 370 -17.27 3.25 -31.31
CA GLN A 370 -16.50 4.42 -31.75
C GLN A 370 -15.01 4.11 -31.84
N TYR A 371 -14.51 3.31 -30.90
CA TYR A 371 -13.11 2.90 -30.80
C TYR A 371 -13.01 1.38 -30.91
N ASP A 372 -11.92 0.92 -31.52
CA ASP A 372 -11.58 -0.49 -31.53
C ASP A 372 -10.89 -0.86 -30.21
N ILE A 373 -10.05 0.03 -29.68
CA ILE A 373 -9.28 -0.21 -28.45
C ILE A 373 -9.31 1.04 -27.56
N MET A 374 -9.53 0.85 -26.26
CA MET A 374 -9.16 1.80 -25.22
C MET A 374 -7.92 1.29 -24.48
N ILE A 375 -6.87 2.11 -24.37
CA ILE A 375 -5.66 1.79 -23.60
C ILE A 375 -5.76 2.45 -22.22
N SER A 376 -5.88 1.62 -21.19
CA SER A 376 -5.81 2.01 -19.79
C SER A 376 -4.37 1.78 -19.30
N TYR A 377 -3.68 2.84 -18.88
CA TYR A 377 -2.26 2.78 -18.50
C TYR A 377 -1.89 3.80 -17.41
N SER A 378 -0.80 3.55 -16.69
CA SER A 378 -0.21 4.54 -15.80
C SER A 378 0.70 5.48 -16.58
N HIS A 379 0.68 6.77 -16.26
CA HIS A 379 1.58 7.73 -16.92
C HIS A 379 3.08 7.40 -16.76
N ASN A 380 3.46 6.58 -15.78
CA ASN A 380 4.84 6.10 -15.64
C ASN A 380 5.24 5.12 -16.76
N ASP A 381 4.28 4.46 -17.40
CA ASP A 381 4.50 3.52 -18.51
C ASP A 381 4.27 4.15 -19.89
N LYS A 382 4.24 5.50 -19.94
CA LYS A 382 3.90 6.28 -21.14
C LYS A 382 4.69 5.87 -22.37
N GLU A 383 5.99 5.69 -22.25
CA GLU A 383 6.85 5.42 -23.41
C GLU A 383 6.47 4.13 -24.15
N LEU A 384 6.27 3.03 -23.42
CA LEU A 384 5.87 1.75 -24.01
C LEU A 384 4.43 1.82 -24.53
N CYS A 385 3.51 2.45 -23.81
CA CYS A 385 2.11 2.61 -24.23
C CYS A 385 1.97 3.42 -25.52
N HIS A 386 2.73 4.53 -25.66
CA HIS A 386 2.76 5.30 -26.90
C HIS A 386 3.38 4.51 -28.05
N ARG A 387 4.34 3.63 -27.77
CA ARG A 387 4.88 2.72 -28.80
C ARG A 387 3.83 1.73 -29.27
N ILE A 388 3.04 1.16 -28.36
CA ILE A 388 1.92 0.27 -28.68
C ILE A 388 0.85 1.03 -29.50
N LEU A 389 0.45 2.22 -29.05
CA LEU A 389 -0.46 3.12 -29.76
C LEU A 389 -0.04 3.32 -31.23
N ASN A 390 1.21 3.73 -31.45
CA ASN A 390 1.72 4.02 -32.79
C ASN A 390 1.62 2.83 -33.75
N VAL A 391 1.76 1.59 -33.26
CA VAL A 391 1.67 0.41 -34.12
C VAL A 391 0.22 -0.02 -34.33
N LEU A 392 -0.65 0.11 -33.30
CA LEU A 392 -2.09 -0.11 -33.45
C LEU A 392 -2.72 0.86 -34.48
N GLU A 393 -2.34 2.14 -34.45
CA GLU A 393 -2.80 3.13 -35.42
C GLU A 393 -2.28 2.86 -36.83
N LYS A 394 -1.02 2.40 -36.97
CA LYS A 394 -0.47 1.95 -38.27
C LYS A 394 -1.23 0.76 -38.84
N ASP A 395 -1.74 -0.11 -37.96
CA ASP A 395 -2.64 -1.20 -38.33
C ASP A 395 -4.11 -0.76 -38.52
N GLN A 396 -4.36 0.56 -38.61
CA GLN A 396 -5.66 1.19 -38.88
C GLN A 396 -6.72 0.93 -37.79
N LEU A 397 -6.31 0.63 -36.56
CA LEU A 397 -7.21 0.52 -35.41
C LEU A 397 -7.46 1.90 -34.80
N ARG A 398 -8.72 2.20 -34.49
CA ARG A 398 -9.12 3.43 -33.80
C ARG A 398 -8.87 3.24 -32.31
N VAL A 399 -7.83 3.89 -31.80
CA VAL A 399 -7.41 3.77 -30.41
C VAL A 399 -7.81 5.00 -29.62
N TRP A 400 -8.38 4.82 -28.44
CA TRP A 400 -8.48 5.85 -27.42
C TRP A 400 -7.40 5.60 -26.36
N ILE A 401 -6.66 6.65 -26.02
CA ILE A 401 -5.67 6.64 -24.94
C ILE A 401 -5.65 8.02 -24.31
N ASP A 402 -5.44 8.08 -23.00
CA ASP A 402 -5.19 9.35 -22.32
C ASP A 402 -3.78 9.88 -22.64
N SER A 403 -3.59 10.50 -23.82
CA SER A 403 -2.33 11.10 -24.27
C SER A 403 -2.25 12.57 -23.84
N ARG A 404 -1.80 12.83 -22.61
CA ARG A 404 -1.55 14.16 -22.00
C ARG A 404 -1.59 15.38 -22.96
N LEU A 405 -2.75 16.03 -22.99
CA LEU A 405 -2.95 17.48 -23.01
C LEU A 405 -4.41 17.68 -22.62
N MET A 406 -4.68 17.54 -21.32
CA MET A 406 -5.99 17.73 -20.69
C MET A 406 -6.50 19.16 -20.87
N HIS A 407 -6.93 19.50 -22.08
CA HIS A 407 -8.03 20.44 -22.26
C HIS A 407 -9.33 19.65 -22.09
N GLY A 408 -9.61 19.22 -20.85
CA GLY A 408 -10.96 18.82 -20.43
C GLY A 408 -11.41 17.36 -20.61
N ALA A 409 -10.51 16.36 -20.72
CA ALA A 409 -10.95 14.96 -20.69
C ALA A 409 -11.26 14.52 -19.24
N THR A 410 -12.50 14.70 -18.83
CA THR A 410 -13.04 14.28 -17.52
C THR A 410 -13.12 12.75 -17.39
N PHE A 411 -13.30 12.22 -16.18
CA PHE A 411 -13.69 10.82 -15.98
C PHE A 411 -14.91 10.40 -16.81
N ASP A 412 -15.80 11.34 -17.13
CA ASP A 412 -16.91 11.07 -18.05
C ASP A 412 -16.43 10.72 -19.46
N ALA A 413 -15.37 11.36 -19.94
CA ALA A 413 -14.77 11.05 -21.23
C ALA A 413 -14.12 9.66 -21.21
N MET A 414 -13.42 9.32 -20.12
CA MET A 414 -12.86 7.99 -19.87
C MET A 414 -13.97 6.92 -19.84
N ALA A 415 -15.06 7.14 -19.10
CA ALA A 415 -16.18 6.20 -19.01
C ALA A 415 -16.84 5.99 -20.39
N LYS A 416 -17.08 7.07 -21.13
CA LYS A 416 -17.56 7.00 -22.51
C LYS A 416 -16.61 6.24 -23.43
N ALA A 417 -15.30 6.40 -23.26
CA ALA A 417 -14.32 5.66 -24.04
C ALA A 417 -14.40 4.15 -23.77
N ILE A 418 -14.50 3.75 -22.49
CA ILE A 418 -14.70 2.34 -22.09
C ILE A 418 -16.00 1.78 -22.68
N GLU A 419 -17.10 2.53 -22.60
CA GLU A 419 -18.41 2.11 -23.13
C GLU A 419 -18.42 1.95 -24.66
N ASN A 420 -17.68 2.81 -25.37
CA ASN A 420 -17.64 2.88 -26.83
C ASN A 420 -16.41 2.21 -27.45
N ALA A 421 -15.63 1.47 -26.66
CA ALA A 421 -14.54 0.63 -27.14
C ALA A 421 -15.00 -0.82 -27.37
N GLU A 422 -14.40 -1.49 -28.35
CA GLU A 422 -14.56 -2.93 -28.55
C GLU A 422 -13.69 -3.72 -27.56
N PHE A 423 -12.43 -3.28 -27.37
CA PHE A 423 -11.48 -3.85 -26.42
C PHE A 423 -10.99 -2.81 -25.41
N VAL A 424 -10.74 -3.24 -24.17
CA VAL A 424 -10.03 -2.47 -23.16
C VAL A 424 -8.71 -3.17 -22.87
N VAL A 425 -7.61 -2.51 -23.23
CA VAL A 425 -6.25 -2.99 -23.00
C VAL A 425 -5.78 -2.44 -21.66
N MET A 426 -5.50 -3.31 -20.69
CA MET A 426 -4.99 -2.94 -19.38
C MET A 426 -3.47 -3.08 -19.34
N CYS A 427 -2.74 -1.97 -19.38
CA CYS A 427 -1.28 -1.95 -19.29
C CYS A 427 -0.84 -2.10 -17.83
N MET A 428 -0.73 -3.34 -17.37
CA MET A 428 -0.42 -3.70 -15.99
C MET A 428 1.07 -3.47 -15.65
N SER A 429 1.26 -2.68 -14.60
CA SER A 429 2.55 -2.40 -13.95
C SER A 429 2.28 -2.10 -12.47
N ASP A 430 3.34 -1.95 -11.66
CA ASP A 430 3.19 -1.43 -10.30
C ASP A 430 2.51 -0.05 -10.35
N ALA A 431 2.98 0.87 -11.19
CA ALA A 431 2.42 2.21 -11.28
C ALA A 431 0.95 2.25 -11.72
N TYR A 432 0.50 1.27 -12.49
CA TYR A 432 -0.92 1.10 -12.87
C TYR A 432 -1.75 0.70 -11.66
N LYS A 433 -1.30 -0.31 -10.92
CA LYS A 433 -2.02 -0.84 -9.76
C LYS A 433 -2.11 0.16 -8.60
N GLN A 434 -1.13 1.06 -8.50
CA GLN A 434 -1.08 2.15 -7.52
C GLN A 434 -2.03 3.32 -7.79
N SER A 435 -2.53 3.43 -9.02
CA SER A 435 -3.34 4.56 -9.44
C SER A 435 -4.81 4.28 -9.15
N ALA A 436 -5.41 5.04 -8.23
CA ALA A 436 -6.85 4.99 -7.98
C ALA A 436 -7.65 5.24 -9.28
N PHE A 437 -7.10 6.05 -10.20
CA PHE A 437 -7.66 6.30 -11.52
C PHE A 437 -7.70 5.02 -12.37
N CYS A 438 -6.59 4.27 -12.41
CA CYS A 438 -6.51 3.00 -13.13
C CYS A 438 -7.37 1.91 -12.46
N GLU A 439 -7.43 1.88 -11.12
CA GLU A 439 -8.32 0.98 -10.36
C GLU A 439 -9.80 1.25 -10.71
N MET A 440 -10.18 2.52 -10.86
CA MET A 440 -11.50 2.91 -11.33
C MET A 440 -11.77 2.48 -12.77
N GLU A 441 -10.85 2.77 -13.70
CA GLU A 441 -10.96 2.37 -15.11
C GLU A 441 -11.16 0.86 -15.24
N ALA A 442 -10.29 0.09 -14.58
CA ALA A 442 -10.32 -1.36 -14.64
C ALA A 442 -11.60 -1.93 -14.02
N SER A 443 -12.00 -1.42 -12.85
CA SER A 443 -13.24 -1.83 -12.18
C SER A 443 -14.46 -1.53 -13.05
N TYR A 444 -14.48 -0.38 -13.73
CA TYR A 444 -15.59 0.00 -14.59
C TYR A 444 -15.66 -0.84 -15.86
N ALA A 445 -14.53 -1.10 -16.52
CA ALA A 445 -14.45 -1.97 -17.68
C ALA A 445 -14.94 -3.40 -17.37
N VAL A 446 -14.58 -3.95 -16.21
CA VAL A 446 -15.06 -5.26 -15.76
C VAL A 446 -16.57 -5.24 -15.52
N LYS A 447 -17.10 -4.20 -14.84
CA LYS A 447 -18.55 -4.05 -14.62
C LYS A 447 -19.35 -3.96 -15.93
N ARG A 448 -18.81 -3.28 -16.95
CA ARG A 448 -19.41 -3.19 -18.30
C ARG A 448 -19.22 -4.45 -19.14
N ARG A 449 -18.54 -5.49 -18.62
CA ARG A 449 -18.21 -6.74 -19.33
C ARG A 449 -17.48 -6.46 -20.66
N CYS A 450 -16.57 -5.49 -20.67
CA CYS A 450 -15.74 -5.19 -21.84
C CYS A 450 -14.82 -6.38 -22.17
N HIS A 451 -14.39 -6.51 -23.44
CA HIS A 451 -13.33 -7.44 -23.82
C HIS A 451 -11.98 -6.91 -23.32
N ILE A 452 -11.52 -7.43 -22.19
CA ILE A 452 -10.30 -6.97 -21.55
C ILE A 452 -9.10 -7.80 -22.01
N ILE A 453 -8.03 -7.12 -22.42
CA ILE A 453 -6.74 -7.73 -22.75
C ILE A 453 -5.66 -7.15 -21.82
N PRO A 454 -5.20 -7.92 -20.82
CA PRO A 454 -4.13 -7.47 -19.94
C PRO A 454 -2.75 -7.54 -20.63
N LEU A 455 -1.95 -6.48 -20.50
CA LEU A 455 -0.56 -6.43 -20.95
C LEU A 455 0.36 -6.30 -19.75
N VAL A 456 1.40 -7.12 -19.66
CA VAL A 456 2.46 -6.94 -18.65
C VAL A 456 3.50 -5.98 -19.22
N MET A 457 3.74 -4.89 -18.49
CA MET A 457 4.60 -3.78 -18.94
C MET A 457 6.01 -3.84 -18.35
N THR A 458 6.18 -4.46 -17.18
CA THR A 458 7.44 -4.54 -16.43
C THR A 458 7.87 -5.99 -16.20
N ALA A 459 9.19 -6.24 -16.27
CA ALA A 459 9.73 -7.59 -16.16
C ALA A 459 9.43 -8.20 -14.78
N ASN A 460 9.05 -9.48 -14.75
CA ASN A 460 8.69 -10.24 -13.55
C ASN A 460 7.47 -9.69 -12.78
N TYR A 461 6.68 -8.80 -13.38
CA TYR A 461 5.47 -8.32 -12.76
C TYR A 461 4.38 -9.40 -12.72
N LYS A 462 3.68 -9.48 -11.60
CA LYS A 462 2.53 -10.36 -11.40
C LYS A 462 1.41 -9.56 -10.75
N ALA A 463 0.25 -9.54 -11.40
CA ALA A 463 -0.93 -8.92 -10.83
C ALA A 463 -1.42 -9.69 -9.59
N ASP A 464 -1.76 -8.96 -8.54
CA ASP A 464 -2.22 -9.46 -7.23
C ASP A 464 -3.23 -8.48 -6.61
N GLY A 465 -3.85 -8.83 -5.47
CA GLY A 465 -4.95 -8.08 -4.85
C GLY A 465 -6.05 -7.68 -5.84
N TRP A 466 -6.49 -6.42 -5.83
CA TRP A 466 -7.59 -5.96 -6.70
C TRP A 466 -7.34 -6.28 -8.19
N LEU A 467 -6.15 -5.96 -8.72
CA LEU A 467 -5.85 -6.17 -10.14
C LEU A 467 -5.73 -7.66 -10.47
N GLY A 468 -5.14 -8.44 -9.56
CA GLY A 468 -5.08 -9.90 -9.69
C GLY A 468 -6.47 -10.53 -9.72
N VAL A 469 -7.38 -10.09 -8.86
CA VAL A 469 -8.78 -10.54 -8.87
C VAL A 469 -9.44 -10.22 -10.22
N LEU A 470 -9.29 -8.99 -10.72
CA LEU A 470 -9.90 -8.57 -11.99
C LEU A 470 -9.32 -9.29 -13.23
N THR A 471 -8.05 -9.69 -13.19
CA THR A 471 -7.33 -10.22 -14.36
C THR A 471 -6.99 -11.71 -14.29
N SER A 472 -7.28 -12.38 -13.16
CA SER A 472 -6.92 -13.78 -12.90
C SER A 472 -7.37 -14.77 -13.98
N ALA A 473 -8.55 -14.56 -14.56
CA ALA A 473 -9.13 -15.42 -15.59
C ALA A 473 -8.76 -15.00 -17.03
N LEU A 474 -7.94 -13.96 -17.20
CA LEU A 474 -7.62 -13.37 -18.50
C LEU A 474 -6.23 -13.78 -18.98
N ILE A 475 -6.10 -13.99 -20.29
CA ILE A 475 -4.81 -14.29 -20.92
C ILE A 475 -4.05 -12.97 -21.10
N HIS A 476 -2.91 -12.84 -20.46
CA HIS A 476 -2.08 -11.64 -20.57
C HIS A 476 -1.01 -11.77 -21.68
N VAL A 477 -0.60 -10.62 -22.22
CA VAL A 477 0.52 -10.52 -23.15
C VAL A 477 1.71 -9.89 -22.44
N ASP A 478 2.83 -10.60 -22.37
CA ASP A 478 4.03 -10.15 -21.65
C ASP A 478 5.06 -9.50 -22.59
N PHE A 479 5.07 -8.16 -22.61
CA PHE A 479 5.98 -7.38 -23.46
C PHE A 479 7.46 -7.54 -23.08
N PRO A 480 7.85 -7.42 -21.79
CA PRO A 480 9.21 -7.67 -21.35
C PRO A 480 9.73 -9.07 -21.69
N LYS A 481 8.91 -10.11 -21.50
CA LYS A 481 9.32 -11.50 -21.73
C LYS A 481 9.42 -11.87 -23.20
N LEU A 482 8.48 -11.41 -24.03
CA LEU A 482 8.42 -11.79 -25.45
C LEU A 482 9.26 -10.88 -26.35
N GLY A 483 9.55 -9.66 -25.89
CA GLY A 483 10.04 -8.59 -26.75
C GLY A 483 8.92 -7.99 -27.59
N PHE A 484 9.08 -6.73 -27.98
CA PHE A 484 7.99 -5.91 -28.51
C PHE A 484 7.28 -6.49 -29.74
N ASP A 485 8.03 -6.91 -30.76
CA ASP A 485 7.42 -7.38 -32.02
C ASP A 485 6.59 -8.65 -31.80
N LYS A 486 7.11 -9.61 -31.03
CA LYS A 486 6.40 -10.86 -30.72
C LYS A 486 5.20 -10.62 -29.81
N ALA A 487 5.35 -9.80 -28.77
CA ALA A 487 4.25 -9.42 -27.89
C ALA A 487 3.12 -8.74 -28.68
N TYR A 488 3.47 -7.83 -29.58
CA TYR A 488 2.49 -7.15 -30.43
C TYR A 488 1.74 -8.11 -31.36
N GLN A 489 2.42 -9.10 -31.94
CA GLN A 489 1.74 -10.15 -32.72
C GLN A 489 0.77 -10.98 -31.86
N GLU A 490 1.13 -11.31 -30.62
CA GLU A 490 0.22 -12.03 -29.71
C GLU A 490 -0.99 -11.17 -29.33
N LEU A 491 -0.81 -9.87 -29.11
CA LEU A 491 -1.92 -8.93 -28.90
C LEU A 491 -2.89 -8.93 -30.10
N LYS A 492 -2.38 -8.81 -31.33
CA LYS A 492 -3.21 -8.87 -32.54
C LYS A 492 -3.96 -10.19 -32.68
N LYS A 493 -3.28 -11.30 -32.36
CA LYS A 493 -3.88 -12.63 -32.39
C LYS A 493 -5.03 -12.73 -31.40
N GLN A 494 -4.88 -12.22 -30.17
CA GLN A 494 -5.98 -12.20 -29.21
C GLN A 494 -7.16 -11.36 -29.70
N ILE A 495 -6.92 -10.14 -30.20
CA ILE A 495 -7.98 -9.29 -30.80
C ILE A 495 -8.73 -10.03 -31.91
N ALA A 496 -8.00 -10.71 -32.80
CA ALA A 496 -8.59 -11.47 -33.90
C ALA A 496 -9.41 -12.67 -33.40
N LEU A 497 -8.93 -13.40 -32.38
CA LEU A 497 -9.63 -14.55 -31.80
C LEU A 497 -10.95 -14.13 -31.15
N PHE A 498 -10.97 -13.02 -30.41
CA PHE A 498 -12.20 -12.48 -29.82
C PHE A 498 -13.23 -12.12 -30.91
N ARG A 499 -12.81 -11.38 -31.95
CA ARG A 499 -13.67 -11.04 -33.09
C ARG A 499 -14.26 -12.26 -33.78
N MET A 500 -13.48 -13.33 -33.93
CA MET A 500 -13.94 -14.59 -34.52
C MET A 500 -14.96 -15.33 -33.63
N ASN A 501 -14.75 -15.34 -32.31
CA ASN A 501 -15.67 -15.99 -31.37
C ASN A 501 -17.03 -15.27 -31.28
N ASP A 502 -17.04 -13.94 -31.28
CA ASP A 502 -18.28 -13.15 -31.32
C ASP A 502 -19.08 -13.36 -32.61
N SER A 503 -18.37 -13.56 -33.73
CA SER A 503 -18.96 -13.89 -35.03
C SER A 503 -19.63 -15.28 -35.06
N ASN A 504 -19.17 -16.23 -34.23
CA ASN A 504 -19.70 -17.59 -34.16
C ASN A 504 -20.81 -17.76 -33.11
N SER A 505 -20.83 -16.94 -32.05
CA SER A 505 -21.86 -16.95 -31.00
C SER A 505 -23.25 -16.56 -31.54
N THR A 506 -23.32 -15.79 -32.63
CA THR A 506 -24.58 -15.47 -33.34
C THR A 506 -25.21 -16.63 -34.13
N ARG A 507 -24.60 -17.83 -34.17
CA ARG A 507 -25.10 -18.99 -34.93
C ARG A 507 -25.57 -20.19 -34.08
N VAL A 508 -25.46 -20.15 -32.76
CA VAL A 508 -25.94 -21.25 -31.89
C VAL A 508 -27.15 -20.77 -31.10
N LYS A 509 -28.29 -21.47 -31.24
CA LYS A 509 -29.49 -21.25 -30.41
C LYS A 509 -29.11 -21.46 -28.95
N HIS A 510 -29.24 -20.42 -28.14
CA HIS A 510 -29.05 -20.48 -26.70
C HIS A 510 -30.16 -21.31 -26.06
N ASP A 511 -29.80 -22.49 -25.54
CA ASP A 511 -30.50 -23.04 -24.39
C ASP A 511 -30.16 -22.15 -23.18
N SER A 512 -31.20 -21.65 -22.55
CA SER A 512 -31.18 -20.69 -21.46
C SER A 512 -30.54 -21.27 -20.19
N ILE A 513 -29.40 -20.72 -19.78
CA ILE A 513 -28.96 -20.77 -18.37
C ILE A 513 -29.59 -19.54 -17.69
N SER A 514 -30.50 -19.78 -16.74
CA SER A 514 -31.16 -18.74 -15.95
C SER A 514 -30.17 -18.07 -15.00
N LEU A 515 -30.07 -16.74 -15.04
CA LEU A 515 -29.18 -15.90 -14.22
C LEU A 515 -29.79 -15.54 -12.86
N THR A 516 -30.43 -16.47 -12.17
CA THR A 516 -30.74 -16.30 -10.75
C THR A 516 -29.56 -16.57 -9.82
N ASP A 517 -28.40 -16.99 -10.32
CA ASP A 517 -27.27 -17.45 -9.49
C ASP A 517 -26.02 -16.54 -9.48
N ILE A 518 -26.12 -15.28 -9.92
CA ILE A 518 -25.03 -14.29 -9.75
C ILE A 518 -25.57 -13.00 -9.13
N VAL A 519 -26.03 -13.11 -7.89
CA VAL A 519 -25.98 -12.03 -6.91
C VAL A 519 -24.83 -12.38 -5.96
N PRO A 520 -23.89 -11.48 -5.65
CA PRO A 520 -23.07 -11.68 -4.45
C PRO A 520 -24.05 -11.63 -3.28
N LYS A 521 -24.36 -12.80 -2.69
CA LYS A 521 -25.13 -12.83 -1.44
C LYS A 521 -24.38 -11.96 -0.45
N THR A 522 -25.01 -10.84 -0.10
CA THR A 522 -24.80 -10.17 1.17
C THR A 522 -24.66 -11.22 2.24
N ILE A 523 -23.61 -11.10 3.04
CA ILE A 523 -23.55 -11.64 4.39
C ILE A 523 -24.86 -11.24 5.05
N PRO A 524 -25.81 -12.16 5.31
CA PRO A 524 -26.87 -11.85 6.22
C PRO A 524 -26.25 -11.98 7.60
N THR A 525 -26.27 -10.89 8.35
CA THR A 525 -26.33 -10.92 9.81
C THR A 525 -27.51 -11.82 10.19
N VAL A 526 -27.25 -13.12 10.32
CA VAL A 526 -28.18 -14.08 10.91
C VAL A 526 -27.78 -14.19 12.37
N GLU A 527 -28.54 -13.49 13.21
CA GLU A 527 -28.81 -13.96 14.57
C GLU A 527 -28.98 -15.48 14.52
N LYS A 528 -28.21 -16.22 15.32
CA LYS A 528 -28.31 -17.67 15.48
C LYS A 528 -29.78 -18.11 15.57
N LYS A 529 -30.33 -18.60 14.46
CA LYS A 529 -31.48 -19.49 14.47
C LYS A 529 -31.00 -20.85 13.99
N ASN A 530 -30.94 -21.75 14.97
CA ASN A 530 -30.71 -23.17 14.81
C ASN A 530 -31.75 -23.74 13.83
N GLU A 531 -31.31 -24.13 12.63
CA GLU A 531 -31.95 -25.22 11.90
C GLU A 531 -30.86 -26.21 11.45
N PRO A 532 -31.09 -27.53 11.56
CA PRO A 532 -30.02 -28.53 11.49
C PRO A 532 -29.63 -28.81 10.04
N ARG A 533 -28.33 -28.85 9.75
CA ARG A 533 -27.81 -29.43 8.49
C ARG A 533 -28.24 -30.91 8.41
N PRO A 534 -28.56 -31.45 7.23
CA PRO A 534 -28.90 -32.86 7.09
C PRO A 534 -27.74 -33.72 7.60
N VAL A 535 -28.00 -34.52 8.63
CA VAL A 535 -27.01 -35.40 9.26
C VAL A 535 -26.63 -36.48 8.26
N VAL A 536 -25.42 -36.40 7.70
CA VAL A 536 -24.83 -37.52 6.98
C VAL A 536 -24.36 -38.50 8.06
N GLU A 537 -25.08 -39.62 8.23
CA GLU A 537 -24.67 -40.66 9.17
C GLU A 537 -23.44 -41.41 8.63
N TYR A 538 -22.26 -41.07 9.14
CA TYR A 538 -21.05 -41.85 8.90
C TYR A 538 -21.03 -43.09 9.81
N PRO A 539 -20.57 -44.26 9.33
CA PRO A 539 -20.27 -45.39 10.21
C PRO A 539 -19.31 -44.98 11.32
N HIS A 540 -19.54 -45.40 12.57
CA HIS A 540 -18.70 -45.02 13.72
C HIS A 540 -17.23 -45.45 13.56
N CYS A 541 -16.96 -46.51 12.80
CA CYS A 541 -15.60 -46.95 12.51
C CYS A 541 -15.16 -46.41 11.15
N VAL A 542 -14.04 -45.68 11.12
CA VAL A 542 -13.46 -45.13 9.89
C VAL A 542 -13.15 -46.23 8.87
N ASP A 543 -12.84 -47.47 9.28
CA ASP A 543 -12.54 -48.58 8.35
C ASP A 543 -13.74 -48.98 7.45
N MET A 544 -14.94 -48.52 7.79
CA MET A 544 -16.18 -48.74 7.03
C MET A 544 -16.52 -47.55 6.10
N TRP A 545 -15.71 -46.51 6.06
CA TRP A 545 -15.97 -45.32 5.24
C TRP A 545 -15.69 -45.59 3.75
N THR A 546 -16.63 -45.19 2.90
CA THR A 546 -16.45 -45.12 1.45
C THR A 546 -15.67 -43.85 1.09
N LYS A 547 -15.34 -43.69 -0.20
CA LYS A 547 -14.69 -42.47 -0.70
C LYS A 547 -15.57 -41.23 -0.49
N ASP A 548 -16.89 -41.41 -0.63
CA ASP A 548 -17.86 -40.33 -0.40
C ASP A 548 -17.93 -39.97 1.08
N HIS A 549 -17.89 -40.94 2.00
CA HIS A 549 -17.82 -40.67 3.44
C HIS A 549 -16.57 -39.88 3.83
N VAL A 550 -15.41 -40.20 3.25
CA VAL A 550 -14.16 -39.43 3.48
C VAL A 550 -14.31 -38.00 2.99
N LYS A 551 -14.84 -37.80 1.78
CA LYS A 551 -15.07 -36.46 1.22
C LYS A 551 -16.06 -35.66 2.05
N SER A 552 -17.20 -36.26 2.40
CA SER A 552 -18.23 -35.63 3.23
C SER A 552 -17.72 -35.28 4.63
N PHE A 553 -16.90 -36.14 5.26
CA PHE A 553 -16.25 -35.82 6.54
C PHE A 553 -15.34 -34.59 6.44
N LEU A 554 -14.50 -34.49 5.41
CA LEU A 554 -13.62 -33.34 5.24
C LEU A 554 -14.41 -32.05 5.02
N LEU A 555 -15.51 -32.11 4.27
CA LEU A 555 -16.42 -30.97 4.06
C LEU A 555 -17.16 -30.59 5.36
N ASP A 556 -17.65 -31.57 6.12
CA ASP A 556 -18.38 -31.34 7.38
C ASP A 556 -17.49 -30.70 8.45
N LYS A 557 -16.18 -30.97 8.41
CA LYS A 557 -15.19 -30.43 9.34
C LYS A 557 -14.44 -29.20 8.83
N GLU A 558 -14.86 -28.63 7.69
CA GLU A 558 -14.24 -27.45 7.07
C GLU A 558 -12.75 -27.68 6.72
N LEU A 559 -12.41 -28.92 6.34
CA LEU A 559 -11.07 -29.41 5.96
C LEU A 559 -10.94 -29.62 4.44
N ASP A 560 -11.61 -28.78 3.65
CA ASP A 560 -11.64 -28.85 2.18
C ASP A 560 -10.25 -28.90 1.54
N ILE A 561 -9.27 -28.26 2.19
CA ILE A 561 -7.87 -28.20 1.74
C ILE A 561 -7.19 -29.57 1.67
N LEU A 562 -7.67 -30.58 2.41
CA LEU A 562 -7.13 -31.94 2.43
C LEU A 562 -7.75 -32.83 1.35
N ILE A 563 -8.83 -32.40 0.69
CA ILE A 563 -9.53 -33.18 -0.34
C ILE A 563 -8.61 -33.65 -1.48
N PRO A 564 -7.71 -32.83 -2.04
CA PRO A 564 -6.80 -33.27 -3.10
C PRO A 564 -5.83 -34.36 -2.64
N ALA A 565 -5.31 -34.24 -1.41
CA ALA A 565 -4.38 -35.22 -0.85
C ALA A 565 -5.04 -36.56 -0.55
N PHE A 566 -6.34 -36.56 -0.26
CA PHE A 566 -7.12 -37.76 0.04
C PHE A 566 -8.06 -38.17 -1.09
N GLU A 567 -7.85 -37.64 -2.30
CA GLU A 567 -8.70 -37.93 -3.44
C GLU A 567 -8.70 -39.43 -3.75
N GLY A 568 -9.90 -40.02 -3.73
CA GLY A 568 -10.09 -41.44 -4.00
C GLY A 568 -9.71 -42.39 -2.85
N MET A 569 -9.31 -41.89 -1.68
CA MET A 569 -9.07 -42.71 -0.49
C MET A 569 -10.38 -43.16 0.15
N ASN A 570 -10.40 -44.39 0.66
CA ASN A 570 -11.47 -44.89 1.52
C ASN A 570 -11.00 -44.89 2.98
N GLY A 571 -11.91 -45.20 3.88
CA GLY A 571 -11.69 -45.18 5.32
C GLY A 571 -10.48 -45.97 5.84
N ARG A 572 -10.22 -47.15 5.27
CA ARG A 572 -9.05 -47.99 5.65
C ARG A 572 -7.72 -47.34 5.29
N LEU A 573 -7.67 -46.64 4.16
CA LEU A 573 -6.47 -45.88 3.76
C LEU A 573 -6.31 -44.66 4.66
N LEU A 574 -7.41 -43.97 4.98
CA LEU A 574 -7.40 -42.82 5.87
C LEU A 574 -6.95 -43.19 7.29
N HIS A 575 -7.36 -44.35 7.81
CA HIS A 575 -6.87 -44.90 9.08
C HIS A 575 -5.36 -45.20 9.04
N LYS A 576 -4.83 -45.72 7.94
CA LYS A 576 -3.37 -45.90 7.78
C LYS A 576 -2.63 -44.56 7.79
N VAL A 577 -3.16 -43.56 7.07
CA VAL A 577 -2.62 -42.20 7.08
C VAL A 577 -2.60 -41.65 8.51
N TYR A 578 -3.69 -41.78 9.26
CA TYR A 578 -3.74 -41.36 10.66
C TYR A 578 -2.65 -42.03 11.52
N ASN A 579 -2.49 -43.35 11.40
CA ASN A 579 -1.43 -44.08 12.12
C ASN A 579 -0.02 -43.60 11.74
N MET A 580 0.21 -43.27 10.46
CA MET A 580 1.47 -42.70 10.00
C MET A 580 1.70 -41.31 10.61
N CYS A 581 0.67 -40.47 10.66
CA CYS A 581 0.72 -39.17 11.31
C CYS A 581 1.12 -39.31 12.79
N GLN A 582 0.57 -40.28 13.52
CA GLN A 582 0.92 -40.53 14.93
C GLN A 582 2.38 -41.00 15.11
N THR A 583 2.96 -41.70 14.13
CA THR A 583 4.35 -42.19 14.23
C THR A 583 5.41 -41.12 13.90
N ASN A 584 5.11 -40.16 13.03
CA ASN A 584 6.03 -39.09 12.66
C ASN A 584 5.27 -37.86 12.16
N GLU A 585 4.75 -37.08 13.11
CA GLU A 585 3.85 -35.95 12.84
C GLU A 585 4.47 -34.88 11.92
N HIS A 586 5.76 -34.58 12.12
CA HIS A 586 6.46 -33.55 11.34
C HIS A 586 6.68 -33.98 9.88
N ALA A 587 7.15 -35.21 9.65
CA ALA A 587 7.38 -35.70 8.28
C ALA A 587 6.07 -35.79 7.49
N MET A 588 5.00 -36.25 8.13
CA MET A 588 3.68 -36.37 7.49
C MET A 588 3.07 -35.02 7.15
N PHE A 589 3.22 -34.01 8.01
CA PHE A 589 2.80 -32.65 7.69
C PHE A 589 3.51 -32.10 6.45
N SER A 590 4.83 -32.29 6.35
CA SER A 590 5.61 -31.89 5.17
C SER A 590 5.16 -32.62 3.91
N SER A 591 4.97 -33.95 3.96
CA SER A 591 4.53 -34.74 2.81
C SER A 591 3.12 -34.39 2.33
N LEU A 592 2.16 -34.16 3.24
CA LEU A 592 0.81 -33.72 2.86
C LEU A 592 0.82 -32.32 2.25
N LYS A 593 1.65 -31.42 2.78
CA LYS A 593 1.82 -30.07 2.24
C LYS A 593 2.40 -30.09 0.82
N GLU A 594 3.36 -30.96 0.55
CA GLU A 594 3.91 -31.17 -0.79
C GLU A 594 2.88 -31.77 -1.77
N GLU A 595 2.07 -32.73 -1.32
CA GLU A 595 1.05 -33.35 -2.17
C GLU A 595 -0.07 -32.36 -2.53
N ILE A 596 -0.48 -31.51 -1.57
CA ILE A 596 -1.45 -30.43 -1.81
C ILE A 596 -0.86 -29.36 -2.73
N ALA A 597 0.43 -29.04 -2.61
CA ALA A 597 1.10 -28.09 -3.49
C ALA A 597 1.17 -28.53 -4.97
N LYS A 598 1.02 -29.83 -5.24
CA LYS A 598 0.89 -30.36 -6.62
C LYS A 598 -0.51 -30.15 -7.19
N SER A 599 -1.52 -29.95 -6.35
CA SER A 599 -2.86 -29.57 -6.78
C SER A 599 -2.92 -28.06 -7.07
N GLN A 600 -3.66 -27.62 -8.08
CA GLN A 600 -3.75 -26.21 -8.52
C GLN A 600 -4.46 -25.26 -7.51
N LEU A 601 -4.58 -25.66 -6.25
CA LEU A 601 -5.18 -24.88 -5.18
C LEU A 601 -4.19 -23.83 -4.66
N THR A 602 -4.71 -22.63 -4.39
CA THR A 602 -3.94 -21.43 -4.03
C THR A 602 -3.62 -21.35 -2.53
N THR A 603 -4.22 -22.21 -1.71
CA THR A 603 -4.07 -22.26 -0.26
C THR A 603 -3.15 -23.42 0.15
N ALA A 604 -2.10 -23.12 0.91
CA ALA A 604 -1.19 -24.12 1.45
C ALA A 604 -1.71 -24.69 2.78
N LEU A 605 -1.54 -26.00 3.00
CA LEU A 605 -1.92 -26.65 4.25
C LEU A 605 -1.28 -25.95 5.47
N SER A 606 -2.11 -25.42 6.36
CA SER A 606 -1.66 -24.81 7.60
C SER A 606 -1.50 -25.86 8.70
N LEU A 607 -0.66 -25.57 9.70
CA LEU A 607 -0.51 -26.46 10.86
C LEU A 607 -1.83 -26.59 11.64
N LYS A 608 -2.66 -25.54 11.64
CA LYS A 608 -3.97 -25.53 12.31
C LYS A 608 -4.91 -26.57 11.68
N ASP A 609 -5.02 -26.58 10.35
CA ASP A 609 -5.94 -27.50 9.65
C ASP A 609 -5.47 -28.96 9.78
N TYR A 610 -4.15 -29.17 9.78
CA TYR A 610 -3.56 -30.49 10.03
C TYR A 610 -3.88 -31.01 11.44
N LEU A 611 -3.80 -30.17 12.48
CA LEU A 611 -4.13 -30.57 13.84
C LEU A 611 -5.62 -30.80 14.04
N ILE A 612 -6.49 -29.97 13.42
CA ILE A 612 -7.94 -30.18 13.44
C ILE A 612 -8.30 -31.53 12.81
N PHE A 613 -7.68 -31.86 11.67
CA PHE A 613 -7.88 -33.18 11.04
C PHE A 613 -7.55 -34.34 11.98
N LEU A 614 -6.41 -34.28 12.68
CA LEU A 614 -6.00 -35.35 13.59
C LEU A 614 -6.93 -35.51 14.79
N ASP A 615 -7.47 -34.41 15.33
CA ASP A 615 -8.38 -34.46 16.48
C ASP A 615 -9.77 -34.98 16.07
N GLU A 616 -10.29 -34.50 14.93
CA GLU A 616 -11.61 -34.87 14.44
C GLU A 616 -11.68 -36.32 13.96
N ILE A 617 -10.64 -36.83 13.30
CA ILE A 617 -10.65 -38.23 12.82
C ILE A 617 -10.46 -39.23 13.97
N LYS A 618 -9.78 -38.85 15.06
CA LYS A 618 -9.46 -39.72 16.20
C LYS A 618 -10.69 -40.38 16.80
N VAL A 619 -11.83 -39.69 16.79
CA VAL A 619 -13.13 -40.18 17.30
C VAL A 619 -13.61 -41.43 16.57
N TYR A 620 -13.22 -41.60 15.31
CA TYR A 620 -13.65 -42.68 14.43
C TYR A 620 -12.61 -43.81 14.29
N ILE A 621 -11.44 -43.65 14.90
CA ILE A 621 -10.37 -44.65 14.88
C ILE A 621 -10.68 -45.71 15.93
N PRO A 622 -10.77 -47.00 15.58
CA PRO A 622 -11.06 -48.04 16.56
C PRO A 622 -9.96 -48.11 17.61
N CYS A 623 -10.33 -47.95 18.90
CA CYS A 623 -9.41 -48.13 20.01
C CYS A 623 -8.75 -49.51 19.92
N LYS A 624 -7.41 -49.54 19.99
CA LYS A 624 -6.68 -50.79 20.18
C LYS A 624 -7.18 -51.43 21.48
N ALA A 625 -7.54 -52.70 21.44
CA ALA A 625 -7.81 -53.49 22.63
C ALA A 625 -6.55 -53.48 23.51
N GLY A 626 -6.51 -52.58 24.50
CA GLY A 626 -5.32 -52.38 25.34
C GLY A 626 -5.36 -51.15 26.24
N ASP A 627 -5.98 -50.04 25.81
CA ASP A 627 -5.96 -48.80 26.61
C ASP A 627 -7.32 -48.57 27.29
N GLN A 628 -7.46 -49.06 28.52
CA GLN A 628 -8.51 -48.60 29.44
C GLN A 628 -8.16 -47.18 29.91
N LEU A 629 -8.98 -46.20 29.54
CA LEU A 629 -9.09 -44.92 30.23
C LEU A 629 -10.54 -44.70 30.69
N ASN A 630 -10.63 -44.38 31.98
CA ASN A 630 -11.77 -44.25 32.89
C ASN A 630 -13.14 -43.78 32.32
N PRO A 631 -14.25 -44.31 32.87
CA PRO A 631 -15.61 -43.99 32.47
C PRO A 631 -16.12 -42.73 33.18
N THR A 632 -16.03 -41.56 32.55
CA THR A 632 -16.81 -40.38 32.95
C THR A 632 -17.05 -39.44 31.76
N SER A 633 -17.92 -39.86 30.84
CA SER A 633 -18.82 -38.96 30.10
C SER A 633 -19.83 -39.77 29.29
N ALA A 634 -20.58 -40.63 29.97
CA ALA A 634 -21.83 -41.13 29.42
C ALA A 634 -22.90 -40.07 29.63
N ILE A 635 -23.12 -39.21 28.63
CA ILE A 635 -24.45 -38.62 28.39
C ILE A 635 -24.70 -38.71 26.89
N CYS A 636 -25.17 -39.89 26.47
CA CYS A 636 -25.94 -40.05 25.25
C CYS A 636 -27.42 -39.88 25.57
N ASN A 637 -28.05 -38.99 24.81
CA ASN A 637 -29.41 -39.03 24.28
C ASN A 637 -30.61 -38.92 25.22
N LEU A 638 -31.43 -37.89 24.98
CA LEU A 638 -32.86 -38.02 24.69
C LEU A 638 -33.46 -36.65 24.25
N MET A 639 -33.51 -36.44 22.93
CA MET A 639 -34.59 -35.84 22.10
C MET A 639 -34.06 -35.27 20.79
#